data_AF-A0A948Z494-F1
#
_entry.id   AF-A0A948Z494-F1
#
_cell.length_a   1.000
_cell.length_b   1.000
_cell.length_c   1.000
_cell.angle_alpha   90.00
_cell.angle_beta   90.00
_cell.angle_gamma   90.00
#
_symmetry.space_group_name_H-M   'P 1'
#
loop_
_entity.id
_entity.type
_entity.pdbx_description
1 polymer ?
#
loop_
_entity_poly.entity_id
_entity_poly.type
_entity_poly.pdbx_seq_one_letter_code
_entity_poly.pdbx_strand_id
1 'polypeptide(L)'
;MEFGPRALGARSIIGDARSSEMQEVMNLKIKFRESFRPFAPSIMADRVSDYFDLDRESPYMLLVANVRKDRCREMTRTSCSLGFAVASK
;
A
#
# COMPACT_ATOMS: atom_id res chain seq x y z
N MET A 1 14.38 2.30 15.33
CA MET A 1 13.25 3.05 15.95
C MET A 1 12.55 3.79 14.83
N GLU A 2 11.22 3.69 14.68
CA GLU A 2 10.49 4.49 13.69
C GLU A 2 10.19 5.89 14.26
N PHE A 3 10.39 6.93 13.45
CA PHE A 3 10.15 8.33 13.82
C PHE A 3 9.40 9.04 12.68
N GLY A 4 8.46 9.92 13.03
CA GLY A 4 7.61 10.63 12.09
C GLY A 4 6.17 10.12 12.02
N PRO A 5 5.35 10.67 11.10
CA PRO A 5 3.91 10.43 11.06
C PRO A 5 3.50 9.07 10.43
N ARG A 6 4.47 8.27 9.96
CA ARG A 6 4.22 6.99 9.29
C ARG A 6 4.58 5.83 10.20
N ALA A 7 3.67 4.86 10.30
CA ALA A 7 3.93 3.59 10.95
C ALA A 7 4.61 2.65 9.95
N LEU A 8 5.87 2.28 10.20
CA LEU A 8 6.70 1.53 9.28
C LEU A 8 6.83 0.05 9.67
N GLY A 9 6.04 -0.45 10.63
CA GLY A 9 6.00 -1.87 10.99
C GLY A 9 6.29 -2.16 12.46
N ALA A 10 6.84 -1.21 13.21
CA ALA A 10 7.02 -1.39 14.66
C ALA A 10 5.73 -1.10 15.44
N ARG A 11 4.91 -0.14 14.96
CA ARG A 11 3.59 0.19 15.54
C ARG A 11 2.54 0.31 14.43
N SER A 12 2.37 -0.76 13.66
CA SER A 12 1.47 -0.81 12.52
C SER A 12 0.25 -1.70 12.75
N ILE A 13 -0.87 -1.33 12.14
CA ILE A 13 -2.01 -2.24 11.93
C ILE A 13 -1.82 -2.88 10.56
N ILE A 14 -1.85 -4.20 10.52
CA ILE A 14 -1.64 -4.98 9.30
C ILE A 14 -2.99 -5.55 8.88
N GLY A 15 -3.31 -5.44 7.59
CA GLY A 15 -4.47 -6.05 6.96
C GLY A 15 -4.05 -6.93 5.78
N ASP A 16 -4.90 -7.88 5.39
CA ASP A 16 -4.65 -8.71 4.21
C ASP A 16 -4.86 -7.88 2.93
N ALA A 17 -3.80 -7.69 2.15
CA ALA A 17 -3.81 -6.93 0.91
C ALA A 17 -4.60 -7.61 -0.23
N ARG A 18 -4.98 -8.88 -0.09
CA ARG A 18 -5.71 -9.65 -1.11
C ARG A 18 -7.23 -9.51 -0.97
N SER A 19 -7.72 -9.04 0.17
CA SER A 19 -9.15 -8.87 0.43
C SER A 19 -9.62 -7.49 0.00
N SER A 20 -10.66 -7.43 -0.83
CA SER A 20 -11.31 -6.19 -1.25
C SER A 20 -12.06 -5.48 -0.12
N GLU A 21 -12.48 -6.23 0.90
CA GLU A 21 -13.24 -5.69 2.04
C GLU A 21 -12.34 -5.10 3.14
N MET A 22 -11.06 -5.47 3.14
CA MET A 22 -10.13 -5.11 4.23
C MET A 22 -9.97 -3.59 4.36
N GLN A 23 -9.94 -2.85 3.25
CA GLN A 23 -9.85 -1.39 3.27
C GLN A 23 -11.03 -0.77 4.05
N GLU A 24 -12.24 -1.20 3.75
CA GLU A 24 -13.46 -0.69 4.37
C GLU A 24 -13.54 -1.09 5.85
N VAL A 25 -13.24 -2.35 6.17
CA VAL A 25 -13.21 -2.83 7.56
C VAL A 25 -12.21 -2.04 8.40
N MET A 26 -10.99 -1.81 7.89
CA MET A 26 -9.99 -1.02 8.62
C MET A 26 -10.43 0.42 8.80
N ASN A 27 -11.02 1.05 7.78
CA ASN A 27 -11.45 2.44 7.87
C ASN A 27 -12.67 2.61 8.79
N LEU A 28 -13.72 1.80 8.63
CA LEU A 28 -14.97 1.96 9.36
C LEU A 28 -14.95 1.35 10.77
N LYS A 29 -14.45 0.11 10.91
CA LYS A 29 -14.55 -0.65 12.17
C LYS A 29 -13.37 -0.46 13.11
N ILE A 30 -12.17 -0.18 12.57
CA ILE A 30 -10.93 -0.08 13.38
C ILE A 30 -10.52 1.38 13.58
N LYS A 31 -10.53 2.17 12.50
CA LYS A 31 -10.05 3.57 12.52
C LYS A 31 -11.16 4.60 12.62
N PHE A 32 -12.42 4.21 12.49
CA PHE A 32 -13.60 5.08 12.55
C PHE A 32 -13.45 6.34 11.67
N ARG A 33 -13.01 6.14 10.44
CA ARG A 33 -12.77 7.18 9.44
C ARG A 33 -13.39 6.80 8.09
N GLU A 34 -13.35 7.73 7.15
CA GLU A 34 -13.99 7.59 5.84
C GLU A 34 -13.48 6.36 5.08
N SER A 35 -14.41 5.60 4.47
CA SER A 35 -14.14 4.30 3.85
C SER A 35 -13.15 4.36 2.69
N PHE A 36 -13.09 5.50 1.99
CA PHE A 36 -12.27 5.67 0.79
C PHE A 36 -10.79 5.97 1.07
N ARG A 37 -10.37 6.20 2.33
CA ARG A 37 -8.97 6.54 2.59
C ARG A 37 -8.04 5.40 2.14
N PRO A 38 -7.00 5.70 1.34
CA PRO A 38 -6.09 4.69 0.85
C PRO A 38 -5.16 4.20 1.97
N PHE A 39 -4.67 2.97 1.79
CA PHE A 39 -3.59 2.40 2.59
C PHE A 39 -2.36 2.17 1.71
N ALA A 40 -1.19 2.22 2.33
CA ALA A 40 0.09 1.96 1.69
C ALA A 40 0.49 0.49 1.90
N PRO A 41 0.82 -0.27 0.85
CA PRO A 41 1.39 -1.61 1.00
C PRO A 41 2.82 -1.55 1.53
N SER A 42 3.22 -2.63 2.20
CA SER A 42 4.62 -2.89 2.60
C SER A 42 5.06 -4.21 1.99
N ILE A 43 6.23 -4.23 1.37
CA ILE A 43 6.82 -5.40 0.72
C ILE A 43 8.28 -5.59 1.17
N MET A 44 8.82 -6.80 0.97
CA MET A 44 10.24 -7.05 1.15
C MET A 44 11.06 -6.26 0.11
N ALA A 45 12.20 -5.71 0.54
CA ALA A 45 13.08 -4.87 -0.27
C ALA A 45 13.53 -5.55 -1.58
N ASP A 46 13.84 -6.84 -1.51
CA ASP A 46 14.27 -7.67 -2.63
C ASP A 46 13.19 -7.90 -3.69
N ARG A 47 11.90 -7.69 -3.34
CA ARG A 47 10.75 -7.92 -4.23
C ARG A 47 10.06 -6.66 -4.72
N VAL A 48 10.59 -5.48 -4.42
CA VAL A 48 9.96 -4.21 -4.83
C VAL A 48 9.74 -4.16 -6.34
N SER A 49 10.75 -4.52 -7.13
CA SER A 49 10.71 -4.50 -8.60
C SER A 49 9.83 -5.60 -9.22
N ASP A 50 9.37 -6.57 -8.43
CA ASP A 50 8.42 -7.59 -8.88
C ASP A 50 6.98 -7.07 -8.91
N TYR A 51 6.69 -6.03 -8.11
CA TYR A 51 5.34 -5.50 -7.91
C TYR A 51 5.18 -4.05 -8.36
N PHE A 52 6.22 -3.23 -8.25
CA PHE A 52 6.16 -1.81 -8.59
C PHE A 52 7.16 -1.47 -9.69
N ASP A 53 6.84 -0.44 -10.47
CA ASP A 53 7.76 0.20 -11.41
C ASP A 53 8.77 1.08 -10.62
N LEU A 54 9.56 0.39 -9.78
CA LEU A 54 10.52 0.98 -8.86
C LEU A 54 11.73 0.03 -8.73
N ASP A 55 12.91 0.61 -8.87
CA ASP A 55 14.22 -0.09 -8.91
C ASP A 55 15.04 0.10 -7.63
N ARG A 56 14.46 0.72 -6.60
CA ARG A 56 15.14 1.12 -5.37
C ARG A 56 14.28 0.87 -4.15
N GLU A 57 14.94 0.80 -3.00
CA GLU A 57 14.25 0.72 -1.72
C GLU A 57 13.54 2.04 -1.37
N SER A 58 12.39 1.93 -0.72
CA SER A 58 11.64 3.03 -0.11
C SER A 58 11.33 2.72 1.36
N PRO A 59 12.29 2.89 2.28
CA PRO A 59 12.12 2.52 3.68
C PRO A 59 11.12 3.38 4.45
N TYR A 60 10.73 4.56 3.91
CA TYR A 60 9.97 5.58 4.63
C TYR A 60 8.56 5.88 4.07
N MET A 61 8.07 5.13 3.07
CA MET A 61 6.79 5.41 2.39
C MET A 61 6.68 6.84 1.84
N LEU A 62 7.78 7.40 1.32
CA LEU A 62 7.82 8.76 0.78
C LEU A 62 7.69 8.80 -0.75
N LEU A 63 7.88 7.65 -1.41
CA LEU A 63 7.82 7.52 -2.85
C LEU A 63 6.48 6.90 -3.26
N VAL A 64 5.87 7.50 -4.28
CA VAL A 64 4.69 6.92 -4.96
C VAL A 64 5.20 6.23 -6.22
N ALA A 65 4.88 4.95 -6.36
CA ALA A 65 5.22 4.16 -7.53
C ALA A 65 3.96 3.51 -8.10
N ASN A 66 3.97 3.29 -9.42
CA ASN A 66 2.93 2.55 -10.09
C ASN A 66 3.14 1.05 -9.88
N VAL A 67 2.05 0.31 -9.77
CA VAL A 67 2.09 -1.16 -9.81
C VAL A 67 2.45 -1.61 -11.23
N ARG A 68 3.22 -2.68 -11.34
CA ARG A 68 3.53 -3.30 -12.63
C ARG A 68 2.27 -3.76 -13.35
N LYS A 69 2.20 -3.47 -14.66
CA LYS A 69 1.01 -3.74 -15.48
C LYS A 69 0.61 -5.22 -15.50
N ASP A 70 1.58 -6.14 -15.46
CA ASP A 70 1.36 -7.58 -15.42
C ASP A 70 0.71 -8.07 -14.11
N ARG A 71 0.75 -7.26 -13.05
CA ARG A 71 0.13 -7.54 -11.76
C ARG A 71 -1.23 -6.85 -11.58
N CYS A 72 -1.54 -5.87 -12.42
CA CYS A 72 -2.85 -5.24 -12.43
C CYS A 72 -3.88 -6.21 -13.01
N ARG A 73 -4.99 -6.42 -12.28
CA ARG A 73 -6.15 -7.12 -12.87
C ARG A 73 -6.78 -6.23 -13.94
N GLU A 74 -7.28 -6.84 -15.01
CA GLU A 74 -8.05 -6.12 -16.02
C GLU A 74 -9.24 -5.42 -15.36
N MET A 75 -9.26 -4.09 -15.48
CA MET A 75 -10.21 -3.22 -14.81
C MET A 75 -11.45 -3.02 -15.67
N THR A 76 -12.62 -3.34 -15.14
CA THR A 76 -13.89 -2.80 -15.65
C THR A 76 -13.95 -1.30 -15.35
N ARG A 77 -13.69 -0.46 -16.37
CA ARG A 77 -13.89 1.02 -16.56
C ARG A 77 -13.88 2.05 -15.40
N THR A 78 -14.02 1.71 -14.12
CA THR A 78 -14.45 2.65 -13.07
C THR A 78 -13.37 3.05 -12.05
N SER A 79 -12.21 2.41 -12.00
CA SER A 79 -11.20 2.63 -10.93
C SER A 79 -9.84 3.03 -11.47
N CYS A 80 -9.65 4.32 -11.79
CA CYS A 80 -8.45 4.85 -12.44
C CYS A 80 -7.22 4.92 -11.50
N SER A 81 -6.08 4.44 -11.99
CA SER A 81 -4.68 4.70 -11.58
C SER A 81 -4.45 5.19 -10.13
N LEU A 82 -4.34 4.27 -9.17
CA LEU A 82 -3.73 4.60 -7.88
C LEU A 82 -2.24 4.27 -7.92
N GLY A 83 -1.42 5.32 -7.95
CA GLY A 83 -0.05 5.21 -7.47
C GLY A 83 -0.10 4.97 -5.96
N PHE A 84 0.55 3.94 -5.48
CA PHE A 84 0.61 3.63 -4.05
C PHE A 84 1.92 4.17 -3.47
N ALA A 85 1.86 4.76 -2.28
CA ALA A 85 3.06 4.97 -1.49
C ALA A 85 3.58 3.60 -1.03
N VAL A 86 4.83 3.27 -1.33
CA VAL A 86 5.39 1.93 -1.08
C VAL A 86 6.35 2.01 0.10
N ALA A 87 6.19 1.12 1.08
CA ALA A 87 7.30 0.77 1.99
C ALA A 87 8.01 -0.47 1.47
N SER A 88 9.33 -0.42 1.46
CA SER A 88 10.15 -1.61 1.31
C SER A 88 11.04 -1.80 2.55
N LYS A 89 11.15 -3.04 3.02
CA LYS A 89 11.94 -3.38 4.20
C LYS A 89 12.69 -4.69 4.06
#